data_AF-A0A973H4R4-F1
#
_entry.id   AF-A0A973H4R4-F1
#
_cell.length_a   1.000
_cell.length_b   1.000
_cell.length_c   1.000
_cell.angle_alpha   90.00
_cell.angle_beta   90.00
_cell.angle_gamma   90.00
#
_symmetry.space_group_name_H-M   'P 1'
#
loop_
_entity.id
_entity.type
_entity.pdbx_description
1 polymer ?
#
loop_
_entity_poly.entity_id
_entity_poly.type
_entity_poly.pdbx_seq_one_letter_code
_entity_poly.pdbx_strand_id
1 'polypeptide(L)'
;MPIRPENRHRYPADWKEVSLRIRTGRAAGRCECLGECGRGTHTGRCPNVNGGTAYGTGSKVVLTVAHLDHTPENCDPANLRAMCQGCHLHYDRDHHRQTAAATRRAAIEAAGQLALDHAPAHEETA
;
A
#
# COMPACT_ATOMS: atom_id res chain seq x y z
N MET A 1 4.89 -5.01 0.64
CA MET A 1 5.57 -4.60 1.89
C MET A 1 5.61 -5.74 2.89
N PRO A 2 6.64 -5.86 3.75
CA PRO A 2 6.64 -6.86 4.82
C PRO A 2 5.57 -6.51 5.87
N ILE A 3 4.80 -7.51 6.30
CA ILE A 3 3.83 -7.36 7.40
C ILE A 3 4.60 -7.22 8.70
N ARG A 4 4.32 -6.13 9.43
CA ARG A 4 4.94 -5.90 10.74
C ARG A 4 4.51 -6.99 11.72
N PRO A 5 5.41 -7.48 12.60
CA PRO A 5 5.11 -8.56 13.54
C PRO A 5 3.83 -8.34 14.34
N GLU A 6 3.60 -7.12 14.81
CA GLU A 6 2.45 -6.71 15.60
C GLU A 6 1.12 -6.85 14.83
N ASN A 7 1.13 -6.77 13.50
CA ASN A 7 -0.07 -6.83 12.66
C ASN A 7 -0.39 -8.22 12.13
N ARG A 8 0.43 -9.24 12.41
CA ARG A 8 0.24 -10.59 11.85
C ARG A 8 -1.11 -11.20 12.21
N HIS A 9 -1.65 -10.87 13.39
CA HIS A 9 -2.95 -11.36 13.86
C HIS A 9 -4.15 -10.85 13.03
N ARG A 10 -3.98 -9.77 12.27
CA ARG A 10 -5.01 -9.20 11.39
C ARG A 10 -5.20 -9.99 10.09
N TYR A 11 -4.30 -10.92 9.82
CA TYR A 11 -4.30 -11.76 8.63
C TYR A 11 -4.73 -13.18 9.00
N PRO A 12 -5.35 -13.92 8.07
CA PRO A 12 -5.70 -15.31 8.31
C PRO A 12 -4.44 -16.17 8.49
N ALA A 13 -4.58 -17.29 9.20
CA ALA A 13 -3.44 -18.16 9.53
C ALA A 13 -2.73 -18.73 8.28
N ASP A 14 -3.47 -18.92 7.19
CA ASP A 14 -3.00 -19.40 5.89
C ASP A 14 -2.47 -18.28 4.97
N TRP A 15 -2.30 -17.06 5.46
CA TRP A 15 -1.87 -15.90 4.65
C TRP A 15 -0.63 -16.17 3.80
N LYS A 16 0.34 -16.94 4.30
CA LYS A 16 1.55 -17.30 3.54
C LYS A 16 1.20 -18.05 2.24
N GLU A 17 0.23 -18.95 2.31
CA GLU A 17 -0.25 -19.73 1.18
C GLU A 17 -1.07 -18.85 0.23
N VAL A 18 -2.00 -18.04 0.76
CA VAL A 18 -2.77 -17.05 -0.02
C VAL A 18 -1.81 -16.13 -0.80
N SER A 19 -0.84 -15.55 -0.11
CA SER A 19 0.17 -14.66 -0.69
C SER A 19 1.02 -15.33 -1.76
N LEU A 20 1.39 -16.60 -1.55
CA LEU A 20 2.13 -17.38 -2.53
C LEU A 20 1.27 -17.63 -3.77
N ARG A 21 0.06 -18.17 -3.61
CA ARG A 21 -0.89 -18.45 -4.69
C ARG A 21 -1.17 -17.21 -5.54
N ILE A 22 -1.35 -16.05 -4.92
CA ILE A 22 -1.52 -14.79 -5.65
C ILE A 22 -0.27 -14.44 -6.46
N ARG A 23 0.92 -14.45 -5.85
CA ARG A 23 2.14 -13.97 -6.52
C ARG A 23 2.69 -14.91 -7.58
N THR A 24 2.60 -16.23 -7.37
CA THR A 24 3.22 -17.22 -8.25
C THR A 24 2.21 -18.00 -9.06
N GLY A 25 1.03 -18.31 -8.51
CA GLY A 25 -0.03 -19.02 -9.22
C GLY A 25 -0.78 -18.10 -10.18
N ARG A 26 -1.51 -17.12 -9.64
CA ARG A 26 -2.34 -16.19 -10.42
C ARG A 26 -1.51 -15.22 -11.25
N ALA A 27 -0.57 -14.55 -10.60
CA ALA A 27 0.20 -13.50 -11.23
C ALA A 27 1.40 -14.01 -12.06
N ALA A 28 1.72 -15.31 -11.97
CA ALA A 28 2.87 -15.94 -12.63
C ALA A 28 4.19 -15.17 -12.41
N GLY A 29 4.39 -14.59 -11.21
CA GLY A 29 5.57 -13.80 -10.89
C GLY A 29 5.62 -12.43 -11.57
N ARG A 30 4.54 -11.94 -12.19
CA ARG A 30 4.50 -10.66 -12.88
C ARG A 30 3.55 -9.68 -12.17
N CYS A 31 3.95 -8.42 -12.01
CA CYS A 31 3.12 -7.38 -11.41
C CYS A 31 1.75 -7.23 -12.10
N GLU A 32 0.65 -7.29 -11.36
CA GLU A 32 -0.73 -7.19 -11.85
C GLU A 32 -1.24 -5.74 -11.95
N CYS A 33 -0.46 -4.75 -11.53
CA CYS A 33 -0.86 -3.34 -11.62
C CYS A 33 -1.07 -2.92 -13.09
N LEU A 34 -2.25 -2.36 -13.39
CA LEU A 34 -2.62 -1.88 -14.73
C LEU A 34 -2.51 -0.36 -14.92
N GLY A 35 -2.01 0.35 -13.90
CA GLY A 35 -1.93 1.81 -13.89
C GLY A 35 -2.51 2.43 -12.61
N GLU A 36 -3.31 1.66 -11.85
CA GLU A 36 -3.93 2.11 -10.59
C GLU A 36 -2.92 2.61 -9.54
N CYS A 37 -1.63 2.27 -9.65
CA CYS A 37 -0.60 2.81 -8.77
C CYS A 37 -0.30 4.30 -8.98
N GLY A 38 -0.78 4.94 -10.05
CA GLY A 38 -0.60 6.37 -10.28
C GLY A 38 0.84 6.83 -10.58
N ARG A 39 1.80 5.91 -10.70
CA ARG A 39 3.23 6.24 -10.89
C ARG A 39 3.54 6.81 -12.28
N GLY A 40 2.67 6.62 -13.27
CA GLY A 40 2.88 7.09 -14.65
C GLY A 40 4.03 6.42 -15.41
N THR A 41 4.62 5.34 -14.88
CA THR A 41 5.80 4.68 -15.46
C THR A 41 5.48 3.56 -16.46
N HIS A 42 4.20 3.26 -16.69
CA HIS A 42 3.78 2.23 -17.64
C HIS A 42 2.37 2.55 -18.16
N THR A 43 2.13 2.30 -19.45
CA THR A 43 0.86 2.60 -20.16
C THR A 43 -0.12 1.42 -20.20
N GLY A 44 0.08 0.44 -19.32
CA GLY A 44 -0.74 -0.77 -19.22
C GLY A 44 -0.29 -1.63 -18.04
N ARG A 45 -0.27 -2.95 -18.20
CA ARG A 45 0.25 -3.85 -17.17
C ARG A 45 1.73 -3.57 -16.89
N CYS A 46 2.08 -3.39 -15.63
CA CYS A 46 3.45 -3.16 -15.19
C CYS A 46 4.38 -4.28 -15.70
N PRO A 47 5.54 -3.95 -16.32
CA PRO A 47 6.43 -4.96 -16.91
C PRO A 47 7.27 -5.72 -15.88
N ASN A 48 7.28 -5.28 -14.61
CA ASN A 48 8.16 -5.85 -13.58
C ASN A 48 7.80 -7.32 -13.27
N VAL A 49 8.83 -8.17 -13.33
CA VAL A 49 8.80 -9.60 -12.99
C VAL A 49 9.60 -9.82 -11.71
N ASN A 50 9.10 -10.63 -10.79
CA ASN A 50 9.76 -10.93 -9.52
C ASN A 50 11.19 -11.41 -9.72
N GLY A 51 12.14 -10.84 -8.97
CA GLY A 51 13.56 -11.18 -9.07
C GLY A 51 14.30 -10.54 -10.24
N GLY A 52 13.60 -9.97 -11.22
CA GLY A 52 14.20 -9.24 -12.33
C GLY A 52 14.64 -7.83 -11.96
N THR A 53 15.06 -7.06 -12.96
CA THR A 53 15.47 -5.65 -12.81
C THR A 53 14.25 -4.73 -12.94
N ALA A 54 14.04 -3.85 -11.96
CA ALA A 54 12.90 -2.96 -11.94
C ALA A 54 13.02 -1.87 -13.02
N TYR A 55 11.96 -1.71 -13.79
CA TYR A 55 11.83 -0.62 -14.74
C TYR A 55 11.90 0.75 -14.01
N GLY A 56 12.78 1.62 -14.49
CA GLY A 56 13.01 2.97 -13.96
C GLY A 56 14.10 3.06 -12.89
N THR A 57 14.14 2.18 -11.89
CA THR A 57 15.11 2.28 -10.77
C THR A 57 16.30 1.34 -10.89
N GLY A 58 16.24 0.28 -11.70
CA GLY A 58 17.30 -0.73 -11.81
C GLY A 58 17.44 -1.66 -10.60
N SER A 59 16.69 -1.43 -9.51
CA SER A 59 16.70 -2.28 -8.31
C SER A 59 16.09 -3.66 -8.58
N LYS A 60 16.46 -4.69 -7.80
CA LYS A 60 15.80 -6.01 -7.86
C LYS A 60 14.30 -5.89 -7.56
N VAL A 61 13.45 -6.46 -8.41
CA VAL A 61 12.00 -6.50 -8.23
C VAL A 61 11.65 -7.50 -7.12
N VAL A 62 10.80 -7.06 -6.19
CA VAL A 62 10.18 -7.90 -5.17
C VAL A 62 8.67 -7.78 -5.32
N LEU A 63 8.00 -8.89 -5.61
CA LEU A 63 6.54 -8.96 -5.60
C LEU A 63 6.00 -9.19 -4.19
N THR A 64 4.97 -8.44 -3.86
CA THR A 64 4.17 -8.56 -2.64
C THR A 64 2.69 -8.52 -3.00
N VAL A 65 1.80 -8.74 -2.02
CA VAL A 65 0.35 -8.63 -2.22
C VAL A 65 -0.15 -7.33 -1.60
N ALA A 66 -0.86 -6.52 -2.40
CA ALA A 66 -1.54 -5.30 -1.98
C ALA A 66 -3.04 -5.59 -1.75
N HIS A 67 -3.63 -4.93 -0.75
CA HIS A 67 -5.07 -4.91 -0.52
C HIS A 67 -5.59 -3.62 -1.15
N LEU A 68 -6.54 -3.72 -2.09
CA LEU A 68 -7.01 -2.57 -2.86
C LEU A 68 -7.83 -1.58 -1.99
N ASP A 69 -8.39 -2.06 -0.89
CA ASP A 69 -9.09 -1.24 0.11
C ASP A 69 -8.22 -0.82 1.30
N HIS A 70 -6.92 -1.15 1.30
CA HIS A 70 -5.99 -0.97 2.41
C HIS A 70 -6.43 -1.62 3.74
N THR A 71 -7.33 -2.61 3.71
CA THR A 71 -7.84 -3.33 4.88
C THR A 71 -7.22 -4.74 4.95
N PRO A 72 -6.24 -4.99 5.85
CA PRO A 72 -5.59 -6.29 6.06
C PRO A 72 -6.53 -7.49 6.22
N GLU A 73 -7.68 -7.28 6.86
CA GLU A 73 -8.67 -8.31 7.14
C GLU A 73 -9.41 -8.76 5.86
N ASN A 74 -9.50 -7.91 4.84
CA ASN A 74 -10.20 -8.22 3.59
C ASN A 74 -9.29 -8.98 2.62
N CYS A 75 -9.13 -10.28 2.86
CA CYS A 75 -8.32 -11.19 2.05
C CYS A 75 -9.07 -11.80 0.84
N ASP A 76 -10.18 -11.22 0.39
CA ASP A 76 -10.87 -11.68 -0.82
C ASP A 76 -9.93 -11.62 -2.03
N PRO A 77 -9.78 -12.70 -2.84
CA PRO A 77 -8.90 -12.68 -4.01
C PRO A 77 -9.12 -11.51 -4.97
N ALA A 78 -10.35 -11.00 -5.10
CA ALA A 78 -10.67 -9.83 -5.92
C ALA A 78 -10.14 -8.51 -5.32
N ASN A 79 -10.02 -8.43 -3.99
CA ASN A 79 -9.41 -7.30 -3.27
C ASN A 79 -7.88 -7.38 -3.23
N LEU A 80 -7.29 -8.53 -3.59
CA LEU A 80 -5.85 -8.73 -3.55
C LEU A 80 -5.21 -8.55 -4.92
N ARG A 81 -4.05 -7.91 -4.96
CA ARG A 81 -3.26 -7.71 -6.19
C ARG A 81 -1.79 -8.03 -5.97
N ALA A 82 -1.16 -8.83 -6.84
CA ALA A 82 0.28 -9.00 -6.81
C ALA A 82 0.96 -7.75 -7.39
N MET A 83 1.67 -6.98 -6.57
CA MET A 83 2.33 -5.75 -7.01
C MET A 83 3.83 -5.79 -6.72
N CYS A 84 4.62 -5.22 -7.63
CA CYS A 84 6.03 -4.92 -7.36
C CYS A 84 6.15 -3.86 -6.29
N GLN A 85 7.29 -3.81 -5.59
CA GLN A 85 7.50 -2.86 -4.50
C GLN A 85 7.28 -1.41 -4.93
N GLY A 86 7.65 -1.05 -6.17
CA GLY A 86 7.45 0.31 -6.68
C GLY A 86 5.97 0.66 -6.90
N CYS A 87 5.19 -0.22 -7.51
CA CYS A 87 3.76 0.01 -7.71
C CYS A 87 2.99 -0.02 -6.38
N HIS A 88 3.30 -0.97 -5.51
CA HIS A 88 2.64 -1.10 -4.20
C HIS A 88 2.86 0.16 -3.34
N LEU A 89 4.11 0.64 -3.23
CA LEU A 89 4.41 1.85 -2.46
C LEU A 89 3.74 3.11 -3.02
N HIS A 90 3.55 3.19 -4.34
CA HIS A 90 2.90 4.33 -4.97
C HIS A 90 1.38 4.28 -4.77
N TYR A 91 0.80 3.08 -4.83
CA TYR A 91 -0.62 2.84 -4.54
C TYR A 91 -0.96 3.25 -3.10
N ASP A 92 -0.14 2.82 -2.13
CA ASP A 92 -0.36 3.09 -0.70
C ASP A 92 0.02 4.52 -0.28
N ARG A 93 0.53 5.37 -1.18
CA ARG A 93 1.16 6.65 -0.84
C ARG A 93 0.26 7.55 0.00
N ASP A 94 -1.00 7.70 -0.40
CA ASP A 94 -1.92 8.63 0.26
C ASP A 94 -2.47 8.02 1.56
N HIS A 95 -2.71 6.71 1.60
CA HIS A 95 -3.04 5.99 2.83
C HIS A 95 -1.91 6.08 3.87
N HIS A 96 -0.64 5.94 3.44
CA HIS A 96 0.52 6.12 4.29
C HIS A 96 0.68 7.56 4.79
N ARG A 97 0.40 8.57 3.96
CA ARG A 97 0.41 9.98 4.37
C ARG A 97 -0.62 10.25 5.47
N GLN A 98 -1.85 9.75 5.29
CA GLN A 98 -2.94 9.88 6.26
C GLN A 98 -2.59 9.20 7.58
N THR A 99 -2.17 7.93 7.52
CA THR A 99 -1.80 7.16 8.71
C THR A 99 -0.62 7.81 9.45
N ALA A 100 0.41 8.25 8.74
CA ALA A 100 1.55 8.93 9.35
C ALA A 100 1.15 10.26 10.00
N ALA A 101 0.24 11.03 9.40
CA ALA A 101 -0.29 12.25 10.00
C ALA A 101 -1.08 11.95 11.29
N ALA A 102 -1.96 10.95 11.27
CA ALA A 102 -2.71 10.51 12.44
C ALA A 102 -1.79 10.02 13.57
N THR A 103 -0.78 9.19 13.25
CA THR A 103 0.21 8.73 14.25
C THR A 103 0.99 9.91 14.85
N ARG A 104 1.42 10.88 14.04
CA ARG A 104 2.11 12.07 14.56
C ARG A 104 1.20 12.90 15.47
N ARG A 105 -0.05 13.11 15.08
CA ARG A 105 -1.05 13.82 15.89
C ARG A 105 -1.26 13.13 17.24
N ALA A 106 -1.50 11.82 17.24
CA ALA A 106 -1.69 11.04 18.46
C ALA A 106 -0.45 11.09 19.38
N ALA A 107 0.76 11.10 18.81
CA ALA A 107 1.99 11.23 19.59
C ALA A 107 2.14 12.61 20.24
N ILE A 108 1.75 13.68 19.54
CA ILE A 108 1.75 15.06 20.07
C ILE A 108 0.73 15.20 21.21
N GLU A 109 -0.48 14.68 21.01
CA GLU A 109 -1.55 14.67 22.03
C GLU A 109 -1.13 13.87 23.26
N ALA A 110 -0.54 12.68 23.06
CA ALA A 110 -0.01 11.86 24.15
C ALA A 110 1.15 12.52 24.91
N ALA A 111 1.90 13.42 24.26
CA ALA A 111 2.95 14.23 24.89
C ALA A 111 2.40 15.46 25.64
N GLY A 112 1.07 15.63 25.72
CA GLY A 112 0.41 16.68 26.51
C GLY A 112 0.23 18.01 25.78
N GLN A 113 0.42 18.06 24.46
CA GLN A 113 0.13 19.24 23.65
C GLN A 113 -1.25 19.09 22.99
N LEU A 114 -2.20 19.94 23.36
CA LEU A 114 -3.51 20.03 22.70
C LEU A 114 -3.32 20.55 21.26
N ALA A 115 -3.75 19.77 20.27
CA ALA A 115 -3.81 20.23 18.89
C ALA A 115 -4.90 21.31 18.77
N LEU A 116 -4.54 22.53 18.33
CA LEU A 116 -5.51 23.56 17.99
C LEU A 116 -6.09 23.26 16.61
N ASP A 117 -7.35 22.82 16.57
CA ASP A 117 -8.11 22.67 15.34
C ASP A 117 -8.26 24.05 14.68
N HIS A 118 -7.54 24.31 13.59
CA HIS A 118 -7.75 25.53 12.81
C HIS A 118 -9.04 25.33 11.99
N ALA A 119 -10.17 25.73 12.56
CA ALA A 119 -11.41 25.88 11.81
C ALA A 119 -11.22 26.96 10.72
N PRO A 120 -11.72 26.74 9.49
CA PRO A 120 -11.65 27.78 8.46
C PRO A 120 -12.46 28.99 8.93
N ALA A 121 -11.82 30.17 8.88
CA ALA A 121 -12.47 31.44 9.17
C ALA A 121 -13.70 31.58 8.24
N HIS A 122 -14.87 31.79 8.85
CA HIS A 122 -16.08 32.13 8.11
C HIS A 122 -15.82 33.42 7.33
N GLU A 123 -15.93 33.33 6.00
CA GLU A 123 -15.81 34.46 5.09
C GLU A 123 -17.17 35.18 5.07
N GLU A 124 -17.32 36.12 6.00
CA GLU A 124 -18.43 37.08 6.02
C GLU A 124 -18.09 38.17 4.98
N THR A 125 -18.72 38.09 3.80
CA THR A 125 -18.75 39.20 2.85
C THR A 125 -20.19 39.70 2.73
N ALA A 126 -20.30 41.01 2.91
CA ALA A 126 -21.51 41.82 3.02
C ALA A 126 -22.31 41.95 1.71
#